data_AF-A0A4W3HP18-F1
#
_entry.id   AF-A0A4W3HP18-F1
#
_cell.length_a   1.000
_cell.length_b   1.000
_cell.length_c   1.000
_cell.angle_alpha   90.00
_cell.angle_beta   90.00
_cell.angle_gamma   90.00
#
_symmetry.space_group_name_H-M   'P 1'
#
loop_
_entity.id
_entity.type
_entity.pdbx_description
1 polymer ?
#
loop_
_entity_poly.entity_id
_entity_poly.type
_entity_poly.pdbx_seq_one_letter_code
_entity_poly.pdbx_strand_id
1 'polypeptide(L)'
;MTLKIKFNLQKRVKLAQGLWLLNWFCVLSSIVIFGMGLFLKIELKKRSEVMDNAESHLVPNSLILVGVFGCAINCFGGKFCYDSLDPSKFARWKSILKIYLAFCLLFCFLTFVTIIVCFLMRLCLDETLSVGLRNGMKFYRDTDTPGRCFMKKTIDQLQMEFRCCGNNGFRDWFEIQWISNRYLDFSSKDVKDRVKSNVDGKFLVDDVPFSCCNPASPRPCIQQHITNNSAHFSYEHQTEELNLWTRGCKQEVLNYYAGMMQSMGILLLFIWVFEVSEVLAGMRYLHTALENIENPEDPECESEGWLLEKGFKETFQSMLESIKALGKFNQVDATEEKQEDATGTPTVATVS
;
A
#
# COMPACT_ATOMS: atom_id res chain seq x y z
N MET A 1 -6.96 -13.21 -36.06
CA MET A 1 -5.63 -12.93 -35.46
C MET A 1 -5.16 -11.54 -35.86
N THR A 2 -4.96 -10.66 -34.89
CA THR A 2 -4.46 -9.28 -35.11
C THR A 2 -2.96 -9.20 -34.84
N LEU A 3 -2.24 -8.36 -35.59
CA LEU A 3 -0.77 -8.18 -35.53
C LEU A 3 0.03 -9.48 -35.73
N LYS A 4 -0.14 -10.11 -36.89
CA LYS A 4 0.58 -11.32 -37.29
C LYS A 4 2.00 -10.96 -37.75
N ILE A 5 3.02 -11.55 -37.15
CA ILE A 5 4.43 -11.33 -37.53
C ILE A 5 5.07 -12.68 -37.82
N LYS A 6 5.80 -12.76 -38.94
CA LYS A 6 6.63 -13.91 -39.28
C LYS A 6 7.99 -13.84 -38.59
N PHE A 7 8.34 -14.91 -37.89
CA PHE A 7 9.60 -15.04 -37.17
C PHE A 7 10.48 -16.12 -37.80
N ASN A 8 11.69 -15.72 -38.21
CA ASN A 8 12.78 -16.63 -38.57
C ASN A 8 13.58 -16.96 -37.30
N LEU A 9 14.40 -18.02 -37.31
CA LEU A 9 15.20 -18.44 -36.16
C LEU A 9 15.99 -17.28 -35.52
N GLN A 10 16.71 -16.48 -36.32
CA GLN A 10 17.46 -15.32 -35.81
C GLN A 10 16.58 -14.27 -35.11
N LYS A 11 15.34 -14.05 -35.59
CA LYS A 11 14.41 -13.10 -34.97
C LYS A 11 13.86 -13.65 -33.64
N ARG A 12 13.60 -14.97 -33.55
CA ARG A 12 13.17 -15.62 -32.30
C ARG A 12 14.28 -15.57 -31.24
N VAL A 13 15.52 -15.85 -31.64
CA VAL A 13 16.68 -15.78 -30.73
C VAL A 13 16.87 -14.36 -30.19
N LYS A 14 16.80 -13.34 -31.05
CA LYS A 14 16.89 -11.92 -30.61
C LYS A 14 15.74 -11.54 -29.69
N LEU A 15 14.51 -12.00 -29.96
CA LEU A 15 13.35 -11.75 -29.11
C LEU A 15 13.54 -12.40 -27.73
N ALA A 16 13.95 -13.67 -27.66
CA ALA A 16 14.19 -14.38 -26.42
C ALA A 16 15.35 -13.77 -25.60
N GLN A 17 16.44 -13.35 -26.25
CA GLN A 17 17.53 -12.63 -25.59
C GLN A 17 17.08 -11.26 -25.05
N GLY A 18 16.27 -10.53 -25.82
CA GLY A 18 15.67 -9.28 -25.36
C GLY A 18 14.80 -9.49 -24.12
N LEU A 19 13.87 -10.45 -24.17
CA LEU A 19 13.00 -10.77 -23.03
C LEU A 19 13.79 -11.28 -21.82
N TRP A 20 14.86 -12.04 -22.04
CA TRP A 20 15.75 -12.45 -20.96
C TRP A 20 16.38 -11.24 -20.24
N LEU A 21 16.90 -10.26 -20.99
CA LEU A 21 17.45 -9.02 -20.42
C LEU A 21 16.37 -8.21 -19.68
N LEU A 22 15.17 -8.10 -20.26
CA LEU A 22 14.05 -7.36 -19.66
C LEU A 22 13.58 -8.02 -18.35
N ASN A 23 13.49 -9.34 -18.30
CA ASN A 23 13.14 -10.08 -17.08
C ASN A 23 14.17 -9.83 -15.96
N TRP A 24 15.46 -9.85 -16.27
CA TRP A 24 16.49 -9.52 -15.27
C TRP A 24 16.42 -8.06 -14.79
N PHE A 25 16.08 -7.13 -15.68
CA PHE A 25 15.81 -5.74 -15.27
C PHE A 25 14.58 -5.64 -14.35
N CYS A 26 13.51 -6.39 -14.62
CA CYS A 26 12.35 -6.49 -13.74
C CYS A 26 12.68 -7.10 -12.38
N VAL A 27 13.60 -8.07 -12.31
CA VAL A 27 14.11 -8.62 -11.04
C VAL A 27 14.76 -7.52 -10.21
N LEU A 28 15.66 -6.72 -10.81
CA LEU A 28 16.30 -5.60 -10.11
C LEU A 28 15.26 -4.57 -9.63
N SER A 29 14.28 -4.25 -10.47
CA SER A 29 13.18 -3.35 -10.11
C SER A 29 12.33 -3.89 -8.95
N SER A 30 12.10 -5.20 -8.92
CA SER A 30 11.37 -5.89 -7.84
C SER A 30 12.13 -5.87 -6.50
N ILE A 31 13.46 -5.99 -6.54
CA ILE A 31 14.31 -5.85 -5.34
C ILE A 31 14.21 -4.42 -4.78
N VAL A 32 14.19 -3.40 -5.65
CA VAL A 32 14.00 -2.01 -5.23
C VAL A 32 12.64 -1.82 -4.57
N ILE A 33 11.56 -2.35 -5.15
CA ILE A 33 10.21 -2.30 -4.55
C ILE A 33 10.19 -2.97 -3.17
N PHE A 34 10.79 -4.15 -3.04
CA PHE A 34 10.92 -4.86 -1.77
C PHE A 34 11.65 -3.99 -0.72
N GLY A 35 12.77 -3.37 -1.09
CA GLY A 35 13.51 -2.46 -0.24
C GLY A 35 12.69 -1.23 0.19
N MET A 36 11.92 -0.65 -0.73
CA MET A 36 11.00 0.46 -0.43
C MET A 36 9.89 0.05 0.55
N GLY A 37 9.33 -1.14 0.39
CA GLY A 37 8.34 -1.69 1.31
C GLY A 37 8.89 -1.87 2.73
N LEU A 38 10.12 -2.39 2.86
CA LEU A 38 10.81 -2.49 4.15
C LEU A 38 11.11 -1.11 4.76
N PHE A 39 11.61 -0.18 3.95
CA PHE A 39 11.89 1.19 4.38
C PHE A 39 10.63 1.87 4.93
N LEU A 40 9.53 1.81 4.18
CA LEU A 40 8.24 2.37 4.61
C LEU A 40 7.75 1.71 5.91
N LYS A 41 7.89 0.39 6.05
CA LYS A 41 7.51 -0.34 7.26
C LYS A 41 8.30 0.13 8.48
N ILE A 42 9.60 0.32 8.33
CA ILE A 42 10.48 0.83 9.39
C ILE A 42 10.07 2.26 9.76
N GLU A 43 9.83 3.12 8.77
CA GLU A 43 9.50 4.52 8.97
C GLU A 43 8.14 4.71 9.68
N LEU A 44 7.15 3.88 9.36
CA LEU A 44 5.87 3.88 10.07
C LEU A 44 6.01 3.33 11.50
N LYS A 45 6.82 2.29 11.70
CA LYS A 45 7.03 1.68 13.03
C LYS A 45 7.64 2.67 14.03
N LYS A 46 8.51 3.58 13.58
CA LYS A 46 9.10 4.63 14.43
C LYS A 46 8.05 5.48 15.16
N ARG A 47 6.85 5.63 14.58
CA ARG A 47 5.75 6.44 15.13
C ARG A 47 4.49 5.63 15.42
N SER A 48 4.64 4.32 15.62
CA SER A 48 3.54 3.42 15.94
C SER A 48 2.70 3.95 17.11
N GLU A 49 3.29 4.52 18.15
CA GLU A 49 2.54 5.09 19.28
C GLU A 49 1.45 6.12 18.90
N VAL A 50 1.57 6.78 17.74
CA VAL A 50 0.61 7.77 17.23
C VAL A 50 -0.23 7.23 16.05
N MET A 51 0.27 6.22 15.32
CA MET A 51 -0.31 5.75 14.04
C MET A 51 -0.60 4.24 14.00
N ASP A 52 -0.58 3.54 15.14
CA ASP A 52 -0.79 2.09 15.20
C ASP A 52 -2.25 1.72 14.87
N ASN A 53 -2.50 1.39 13.60
CA ASN A 53 -3.75 0.87 13.08
C ASN A 53 -3.43 -0.22 12.04
N ALA A 54 -4.27 -1.24 11.94
CA ALA A 54 -4.07 -2.35 11.00
C ALA A 54 -3.93 -1.87 9.55
N GLU A 55 -4.64 -0.80 9.19
CA GLU A 55 -4.62 -0.21 7.86
C GLU A 55 -3.25 0.39 7.50
N SER A 56 -2.51 0.97 8.45
CA SER A 56 -1.22 1.61 8.15
C SER A 56 -0.15 0.60 7.69
N HIS A 57 -0.34 -0.68 8.00
CA HIS A 57 0.52 -1.77 7.56
C HIS A 57 0.17 -2.34 6.17
N LEU A 58 -0.97 -1.97 5.60
CA LEU A 58 -1.43 -2.53 4.33
C LEU A 58 -0.46 -2.23 3.18
N VAL A 59 -0.12 -0.95 2.95
CA VAL A 59 0.81 -0.54 1.88
C VAL A 59 2.19 -1.19 2.00
N PRO A 60 2.92 -1.06 3.12
CA PRO A 60 4.27 -1.63 3.21
C PRO A 60 4.26 -3.15 3.06
N ASN A 61 3.27 -3.86 3.62
CA ASN A 61 3.19 -5.31 3.46
C ASN A 61 2.87 -5.70 2.01
N SER A 62 1.98 -4.98 1.32
CA SER A 62 1.69 -5.21 -0.09
C SER A 62 2.91 -4.95 -0.99
N LEU A 63 3.68 -3.88 -0.74
CA LEU A 63 4.92 -3.61 -1.48
C LEU A 63 5.96 -4.71 -1.27
N ILE A 64 6.14 -5.20 -0.04
CA ILE A 64 7.02 -6.33 0.26
C ILE A 64 6.57 -7.58 -0.51
N LEU A 65 5.27 -7.89 -0.47
CA LEU A 65 4.70 -9.07 -1.13
C LEU A 65 4.87 -9.01 -2.64
N VAL A 66 4.53 -7.86 -3.26
CA VAL A 66 4.70 -7.61 -4.70
C VAL A 66 6.17 -7.70 -5.09
N GLY A 67 7.08 -7.13 -4.29
CA GLY A 67 8.52 -7.23 -4.56
C GLY A 67 9.06 -8.66 -4.53
N VAL A 68 8.63 -9.49 -3.56
CA VAL A 68 9.03 -10.90 -3.46
C VAL A 68 8.48 -11.73 -4.63
N PHE A 69 7.18 -11.63 -4.90
CA PHE A 69 6.58 -12.36 -6.03
C PHE A 69 7.07 -11.87 -7.38
N GLY A 70 7.29 -10.56 -7.54
CA GLY A 70 7.89 -9.99 -8.74
C GLY A 70 9.28 -10.55 -9.01
N CYS A 71 10.14 -10.67 -7.97
CA CYS A 71 11.44 -11.33 -8.11
C CYS A 71 11.30 -12.78 -8.57
N ALA A 72 10.41 -13.55 -7.94
CA ALA A 72 10.21 -14.95 -8.27
C ALA A 72 9.72 -15.12 -9.71
N ILE A 73 8.63 -14.44 -10.09
CA ILE A 73 8.03 -14.52 -11.42
C ILE A 73 9.02 -14.13 -12.50
N ASN A 74 9.72 -13.00 -12.35
CA ASN A 74 10.67 -12.52 -13.35
C ASN A 74 11.94 -13.40 -13.43
N CYS A 75 12.40 -14.01 -12.33
CA CYS A 75 13.45 -15.03 -12.37
C CYS A 75 12.99 -16.28 -13.15
N PHE A 76 11.76 -16.74 -12.95
CA PHE A 76 11.17 -17.83 -13.71
C PHE A 76 11.00 -17.47 -15.19
N GLY A 77 10.56 -16.25 -15.51
CA GLY A 77 10.47 -15.72 -16.87
C GLY A 77 11.82 -15.68 -17.58
N GLY A 78 12.85 -15.15 -16.91
CA GLY A 78 14.23 -15.17 -17.43
C GLY A 78 14.73 -16.58 -17.69
N LYS A 79 14.53 -17.51 -16.74
CA LYS A 79 14.88 -18.93 -16.95
C LYS A 79 14.14 -19.54 -18.14
N PHE A 80 12.85 -19.25 -18.28
CA PHE A 80 12.04 -19.69 -19.40
C PHE A 80 12.57 -19.14 -20.73
N CYS A 81 12.85 -17.85 -20.84
CA CYS A 81 13.39 -17.25 -22.06
C CYS A 81 14.73 -17.89 -22.45
N TYR A 82 15.58 -18.21 -21.48
CA TYR A 82 16.84 -18.91 -21.72
C TYR A 82 16.61 -20.35 -22.21
N ASP A 83 15.77 -21.13 -21.51
CA ASP A 83 15.51 -22.53 -21.86
C ASP A 83 14.66 -22.68 -23.14
N SER A 84 13.93 -21.63 -23.56
CA SER A 84 13.13 -21.61 -24.79
C SER A 84 13.97 -21.65 -26.07
N LEU A 85 15.25 -21.33 -25.98
CA LEU A 85 16.21 -21.41 -27.09
C LEU A 85 16.62 -22.86 -27.40
N ASP A 86 16.35 -23.81 -26.50
CA ASP A 86 16.69 -25.23 -26.64
C ASP A 86 15.43 -26.04 -27.00
N PRO A 87 15.33 -26.60 -28.22
CA PRO A 87 14.14 -27.34 -28.66
C PRO A 87 13.77 -28.52 -27.75
N SER A 88 14.77 -29.20 -27.16
CA SER A 88 14.58 -30.36 -26.29
C SER A 88 13.95 -29.99 -24.94
N LYS A 89 14.20 -28.75 -24.48
CA LYS A 89 13.63 -28.21 -23.24
C LYS A 89 12.30 -27.54 -23.51
N PHE A 90 12.14 -26.87 -24.66
CA PHE A 90 10.92 -26.15 -25.01
C PHE A 90 9.66 -27.04 -24.98
N ALA A 91 9.74 -28.28 -25.46
CA ALA A 91 8.61 -29.21 -25.43
C ALA A 91 8.03 -29.44 -24.02
N ARG A 92 8.89 -29.48 -22.98
CA ARG A 92 8.46 -29.59 -21.58
C ARG A 92 7.88 -28.27 -21.04
N TRP A 93 8.48 -27.15 -21.42
CA TRP A 93 8.05 -25.84 -20.97
C TRP A 93 6.73 -25.36 -21.59
N LYS A 94 6.35 -25.87 -22.77
CA LYS A 94 5.11 -25.52 -23.48
C LYS A 94 3.85 -25.68 -22.61
N SER A 95 3.72 -26.79 -21.87
CA SER A 95 2.56 -27.03 -21.00
C SER A 95 2.57 -26.15 -19.75
N ILE A 96 3.75 -25.82 -19.21
CA ILE A 96 3.93 -24.97 -18.02
C ILE A 96 3.66 -23.49 -18.37
N LEU A 97 3.92 -23.08 -19.61
CA LEU A 97 3.86 -21.68 -20.00
C LEU A 97 2.45 -21.08 -19.94
N LYS A 98 1.40 -21.85 -20.27
CA LYS A 98 0.01 -21.36 -20.16
C LYS A 98 -0.35 -21.04 -18.70
N ILE A 99 0.10 -21.87 -17.77
CA ILE A 99 -0.08 -21.68 -16.33
C ILE A 99 0.73 -20.47 -15.86
N TYR A 100 2.00 -20.37 -16.27
CA TYR A 100 2.85 -19.21 -15.97
C TYR A 100 2.25 -17.89 -16.45
N LEU A 101 1.75 -17.82 -17.69
CA LEU A 101 1.11 -16.62 -18.22
C LEU A 101 -0.13 -16.23 -17.40
N ALA A 102 -0.94 -17.20 -16.95
CA ALA A 102 -2.08 -16.93 -16.09
C ALA A 102 -1.63 -16.34 -14.73
N PHE A 103 -0.55 -16.86 -14.14
CA PHE A 103 0.04 -16.28 -12.93
C PHE A 103 0.60 -14.88 -13.14
N CYS A 104 1.27 -14.59 -14.27
CA CYS A 104 1.72 -13.24 -14.61
C CYS A 104 0.55 -12.26 -14.72
N LEU A 105 -0.56 -12.65 -15.36
CA LEU A 105 -1.75 -11.80 -15.48
C LEU A 105 -2.39 -11.52 -14.11
N LEU A 106 -2.48 -12.55 -13.25
CA LEU A 106 -2.95 -12.38 -11.87
C LEU A 106 -2.01 -11.45 -11.08
N PHE A 107 -0.70 -11.61 -11.21
CA PHE A 107 0.28 -10.74 -10.58
C PHE A 107 0.14 -9.29 -11.04
N CYS A 108 0.01 -9.04 -12.35
CA CYS A 108 -0.26 -7.70 -12.88
C CYS A 108 -1.54 -7.09 -12.28
N PHE A 109 -2.59 -7.87 -12.10
CA PHE A 109 -3.82 -7.40 -11.45
C PHE A 109 -3.58 -7.05 -9.97
N LEU A 110 -2.89 -7.89 -9.19
CA LEU A 110 -2.59 -7.63 -7.77
C LEU A 110 -1.67 -6.41 -7.59
N THR A 111 -0.69 -6.24 -8.48
CA THR A 111 0.17 -5.05 -8.50
C THR A 111 -0.64 -3.79 -8.81
N PHE A 112 -1.60 -3.86 -9.74
CA PHE A 112 -2.52 -2.74 -10.01
C PHE A 112 -3.37 -2.37 -8.79
N VAL A 113 -3.91 -3.36 -8.07
CA VAL A 113 -4.62 -3.12 -6.80
C VAL A 113 -3.68 -2.45 -5.78
N THR A 114 -2.43 -2.89 -5.68
CA THR A 114 -1.44 -2.28 -4.77
C THR A 114 -1.18 -0.82 -5.13
N ILE A 115 -1.09 -0.48 -6.41
CA ILE A 115 -0.96 0.90 -6.89
C ILE A 115 -2.16 1.74 -6.42
N ILE A 116 -3.39 1.25 -6.62
CA ILE A 116 -4.61 1.95 -6.17
C ILE A 116 -4.54 2.21 -4.66
N VAL A 117 -4.16 1.19 -3.88
CA VAL A 117 -4.04 1.32 -2.42
C VAL A 117 -2.99 2.38 -2.05
N CYS A 118 -1.83 2.43 -2.71
CA CYS A 118 -0.82 3.49 -2.47
C CYS A 118 -1.39 4.92 -2.64
N PHE A 119 -2.33 5.13 -3.57
CA PHE A 119 -2.97 6.44 -3.78
C PHE A 119 -4.13 6.72 -2.82
N LEU A 120 -4.94 5.71 -2.49
CA LEU A 120 -6.14 5.87 -1.65
C LEU A 120 -5.84 5.94 -0.15
N MET A 121 -4.68 5.44 0.29
CA MET A 121 -4.32 5.33 1.71
C MET A 121 -4.20 6.67 2.45
N ARG A 122 -4.10 7.78 1.71
CA ARG A 122 -4.22 9.12 2.31
C ARG A 122 -5.56 9.29 3.05
N LEU A 123 -6.64 8.71 2.54
CA LEU A 123 -7.99 8.83 3.13
C LEU A 123 -8.06 8.11 4.49
N CYS A 124 -7.53 6.89 4.57
CA CYS A 124 -7.44 6.10 5.80
C CYS A 124 -6.53 6.75 6.85
N LEU A 125 -5.41 7.34 6.41
CA LEU A 125 -4.44 7.94 7.32
C LEU A 125 -4.92 9.25 7.97
N ASP A 126 -5.74 10.07 7.31
CA ASP A 126 -6.19 11.34 7.89
C ASP A 126 -6.96 11.12 9.20
N GLU A 127 -7.91 10.19 9.20
CA GLU A 127 -8.71 9.88 10.39
C GLU A 127 -7.87 9.22 11.48
N THR A 128 -7.07 8.20 11.10
CA THR A 128 -6.18 7.48 12.02
C THR A 128 -5.24 8.45 12.73
N LEU A 129 -4.64 9.37 11.99
CA LEU A 129 -3.69 10.34 12.52
C LEU A 129 -4.38 11.41 13.37
N SER A 130 -5.58 11.87 12.97
CA SER A 130 -6.38 12.82 13.74
C SER A 130 -6.71 12.27 15.13
N VAL A 131 -7.18 11.03 15.20
CA VAL A 131 -7.52 10.35 16.47
C VAL A 131 -6.25 10.03 17.26
N GLY A 132 -5.23 9.52 16.60
CA GLY A 132 -3.95 9.15 17.19
C GLY A 132 -3.23 10.32 17.84
N LEU A 133 -3.06 11.45 17.13
CA LEU A 133 -2.46 12.67 17.67
C LEU A 133 -3.28 13.23 18.83
N ARG A 134 -4.61 13.28 18.71
CA ARG A 134 -5.48 13.78 19.79
C ARG A 134 -5.35 12.92 21.05
N ASN A 135 -5.25 11.60 20.91
CA ASN A 135 -5.03 10.71 22.04
C ASN A 135 -3.62 10.83 22.61
N GLY A 136 -2.60 10.95 21.76
CA GLY A 136 -1.23 11.19 22.20
C GLY A 136 -1.07 12.48 22.99
N MET A 137 -1.71 13.57 22.54
CA MET A 137 -1.73 14.84 23.27
C MET A 137 -2.43 14.73 24.63
N LYS A 138 -3.51 13.94 24.76
CA LYS A 138 -4.18 13.70 26.06
C LYS A 138 -3.27 12.99 27.06
N PHE A 139 -2.48 12.02 26.60
CA PHE A 139 -1.56 11.25 27.43
C PHE A 139 -0.17 11.90 27.56
N TYR A 140 0.02 13.08 26.99
CA TYR A 140 1.28 13.84 27.06
C TYR A 140 1.76 14.09 28.50
N ARG A 141 0.82 14.29 29.44
CA ARG A 141 1.11 14.54 30.86
C ARG A 141 1.53 13.30 31.64
N ASP A 142 1.24 12.11 31.12
CA ASP A 142 1.31 10.84 31.86
C ASP A 142 2.73 10.23 31.80
N THR A 143 3.74 11.04 32.13
CA THR A 143 5.16 10.65 32.08
C THR A 143 5.53 9.53 33.06
N ASP A 144 4.73 9.33 34.09
CA ASP A 144 4.99 8.36 35.17
C ASP A 144 4.13 7.09 35.06
N THR A 145 3.24 7.00 34.07
CA THR A 145 2.36 5.84 33.92
C THR A 145 3.08 4.76 33.09
N PRO A 146 3.25 3.54 33.61
CA PRO A 146 3.84 2.44 32.84
C PRO A 146 3.11 2.24 31.51
N GLY A 147 3.87 2.12 30.42
CA GLY A 147 3.33 1.97 29.06
C GLY A 147 2.95 3.28 28.35
N ARG A 148 2.89 4.43 29.05
CA ARG A 148 2.58 5.75 28.45
C ARG A 148 3.67 6.81 28.64
N CYS A 149 4.72 6.50 29.39
CA CYS A 149 5.80 7.43 29.73
C CYS A 149 6.54 8.03 28.52
N PHE A 150 6.53 7.36 27.36
CA PHE A 150 7.20 7.83 26.16
C PHE A 150 6.40 8.86 25.36
N MET A 151 5.10 9.01 25.62
CA MET A 151 4.21 9.83 24.80
C MET A 151 4.66 11.30 24.71
N LYS A 152 5.13 11.86 25.83
CA LYS A 152 5.71 13.22 25.87
C LYS A 152 6.84 13.37 24.86
N LYS A 153 7.83 12.47 24.92
CA LYS A 153 8.99 12.47 24.02
C LYS A 153 8.57 12.28 22.57
N THR A 154 7.64 11.36 22.30
CA THR A 154 7.14 11.06 20.95
C THR A 154 6.47 12.28 20.32
N ILE A 155 5.58 12.96 21.05
CA ILE A 155 4.92 14.19 20.58
C ILE A 155 5.92 15.33 20.43
N ASP A 156 6.84 15.51 21.39
CA ASP A 156 7.86 16.58 21.32
C ASP A 156 8.74 16.42 20.07
N GLN A 157 9.23 15.20 19.80
CA GLN A 157 10.04 14.89 18.61
C GLN A 157 9.25 15.10 17.32
N LEU A 158 7.98 14.66 17.28
CA LEU A 158 7.12 14.84 16.12
C LEU A 158 6.92 16.33 15.79
N GLN A 159 6.62 17.15 16.78
CA GLN A 159 6.39 18.59 16.59
C GLN A 159 7.64 19.32 16.10
N MET A 160 8.80 19.02 16.68
CA MET A 160 10.06 19.64 16.28
C MET A 160 10.52 19.21 14.89
N GLU A 161 10.37 17.92 14.55
CA GLU A 161 10.83 17.36 13.28
C GLU A 161 9.96 17.81 12.10
N PHE A 162 8.63 17.79 12.28
CA PHE A 162 7.68 18.22 11.25
C PHE A 162 7.32 19.71 11.32
N ARG A 163 7.91 20.46 12.27
CA ARG A 163 7.70 21.91 12.41
C ARG A 163 6.22 22.27 12.49
N CYS A 164 5.53 21.58 13.39
CA CYS A 164 4.08 21.65 13.55
C CYS A 164 3.73 21.72 15.04
N CYS A 165 2.50 22.13 15.36
CA CYS A 165 2.01 22.16 16.73
C CYS A 165 0.54 21.75 16.81
N GLY A 166 0.22 20.94 17.82
CA GLY A 166 -1.11 20.38 18.03
C GLY A 166 -1.57 19.44 16.91
N ASN A 167 -2.85 19.12 16.88
CA ASN A 167 -3.44 18.25 15.86
C ASN A 167 -3.74 19.05 14.57
N ASN A 168 -4.57 20.08 14.69
CA ASN A 168 -4.89 21.06 13.65
C ASN A 168 -4.13 22.38 13.85
N GLY A 169 -3.74 22.71 15.09
CA GLY A 169 -2.92 23.87 15.40
C GLY A 169 -2.61 23.99 16.89
N PHE A 170 -1.83 25.00 17.26
CA PHE A 170 -1.35 25.15 18.63
C PHE A 170 -2.45 25.34 19.68
N ARG A 171 -3.60 25.90 19.29
CA ARG A 171 -4.76 26.11 20.18
C ARG A 171 -5.37 24.80 20.70
N ASP A 172 -5.11 23.67 20.06
CA ASP A 172 -5.57 22.36 20.53
C ASP A 172 -5.01 22.03 21.93
N TRP A 173 -3.85 22.60 22.29
CA TRP A 173 -3.28 22.44 23.63
C TRP A 173 -4.08 23.17 24.71
N PHE A 174 -4.87 24.20 24.36
CA PHE A 174 -5.67 24.96 25.32
C PHE A 174 -6.88 24.16 25.80
N GLU A 175 -7.32 23.19 24.99
CA GLU A 175 -8.46 22.33 25.28
C GLU A 175 -8.06 21.06 26.05
N ILE A 176 -6.76 20.83 26.25
CA ILE A 176 -6.22 19.62 26.87
C ILE A 176 -5.42 19.99 28.10
N GLN A 177 -5.74 19.39 29.25
CA GLN A 177 -4.88 19.50 30.42
C GLN A 177 -3.63 18.64 30.21
N TRP A 178 -2.60 19.19 29.58
CA TRP A 178 -1.34 18.52 29.26
C TRP A 178 -0.27 18.69 30.35
N ILE A 179 -0.47 19.61 31.30
CA ILE A 179 0.37 19.76 32.49
C ILE A 179 -0.06 18.72 33.53
N SER A 180 0.91 17.93 34.01
CA SER A 180 0.65 16.89 35.03
C SER A 180 0.25 17.52 36.36
N ASN A 181 -0.70 16.89 37.06
CA ASN A 181 -1.14 17.27 38.40
C ASN A 181 0.03 17.36 39.40
N ARG A 182 1.13 16.64 39.17
CA ARG A 182 2.34 16.71 40.00
C ARG A 182 2.97 18.11 40.01
N TYR A 183 2.87 18.85 38.91
CA TYR A 183 3.45 20.19 38.78
C TYR A 183 2.48 21.29 39.21
N LEU A 184 1.26 20.93 39.64
CA LEU A 184 0.24 21.87 40.08
C LEU A 184 0.16 21.88 41.60
N ASP A 185 0.37 23.05 42.19
CA ASP A 185 0.15 23.25 43.62
C ASP A 185 -1.34 23.50 43.87
N PHE A 186 -2.07 22.43 44.19
CA PHE A 186 -3.48 22.48 44.58
C PHE A 186 -3.73 23.15 45.94
N SER A 187 -2.71 23.62 46.65
CA SER A 187 -2.90 24.47 47.84
C SER A 187 -3.07 25.95 47.48
N SER A 188 -2.46 26.38 46.36
CA SER A 188 -2.50 27.75 45.86
C SER A 188 -3.91 28.17 45.45
N LYS A 189 -4.23 29.46 45.64
CA LYS A 189 -5.53 30.02 45.26
C LYS A 189 -5.70 30.04 43.74
N ASP A 190 -4.66 30.43 43.01
CA ASP A 190 -4.72 30.58 41.55
C ASP A 190 -5.01 29.26 40.83
N VAL A 191 -4.39 28.15 41.26
CA VAL A 191 -4.66 26.82 40.69
C VAL A 191 -6.08 26.37 41.03
N LYS A 192 -6.53 26.55 42.28
CA LYS A 192 -7.90 26.20 42.69
C LYS A 192 -8.94 26.99 41.90
N ASP A 193 -8.74 28.29 41.77
CA ASP A 193 -9.67 29.18 41.08
C ASP A 193 -9.72 28.84 39.59
N ARG A 194 -8.57 28.54 38.97
CA ARG A 194 -8.50 28.10 37.58
C ARG A 194 -9.17 26.75 37.35
N VAL A 195 -8.96 25.77 38.23
CA VAL A 195 -9.61 24.45 38.13
C VAL A 195 -11.13 24.59 38.27
N LYS A 196 -11.61 25.46 39.17
CA LYS A 196 -13.05 25.71 39.38
C LYS A 196 -13.70 26.50 38.24
N SER A 197 -12.97 27.42 37.62
CA SER A 197 -13.49 28.25 36.52
C SER A 197 -13.58 27.50 35.19
N ASN A 198 -12.78 26.45 35.02
CA ASN A 198 -12.70 25.67 33.81
C ASN A 198 -13.72 24.53 33.76
N VAL A 199 -14.02 24.09 32.54
CA VAL A 199 -14.95 22.98 32.28
C VAL A 199 -14.34 21.66 32.78
N ASP A 200 -15.20 20.77 33.29
CA ASP A 200 -14.85 19.44 33.84
C ASP A 200 -13.85 19.43 35.01
N GLY A 201 -13.61 20.56 35.68
CA GLY A 201 -12.62 20.62 36.77
C GLY A 201 -11.19 20.35 36.30
N LYS A 202 -10.87 20.70 35.04
CA LYS A 202 -9.54 20.54 34.45
C LYS A 202 -8.73 21.83 34.59
N PHE A 203 -7.41 21.69 34.72
CA PHE A 203 -6.51 22.85 34.65
C PHE A 203 -6.18 23.18 33.19
N LEU A 204 -7.02 23.99 32.55
CA LEU A 204 -6.83 24.49 31.18
C LEU A 204 -6.21 25.89 31.20
N VAL A 205 -5.22 26.10 30.34
CA VAL A 205 -4.44 27.34 30.22
C VAL A 205 -4.14 27.61 28.75
N ASP A 206 -3.89 28.87 28.41
CA ASP A 206 -3.49 29.30 27.07
C ASP A 206 -1.98 29.13 26.84
N ASP A 207 -1.48 27.94 27.20
CA ASP A 207 -0.06 27.56 27.16
C ASP A 207 0.16 26.37 26.21
N VAL A 208 1.36 26.29 25.63
CA VAL A 208 1.80 25.20 24.74
C VAL A 208 3.10 24.57 25.24
N PRO A 209 3.41 23.31 24.90
CA PRO A 209 4.71 22.73 25.19
C PRO A 209 5.82 23.38 24.36
N PHE A 210 7.05 23.33 24.88
CA PHE A 210 8.24 23.92 24.25
C PHE A 210 8.51 23.40 22.83
N SER A 211 8.09 22.18 22.51
CA SER A 211 8.24 21.56 21.20
C SER A 211 7.49 22.29 20.09
N CYS A 212 6.50 23.12 20.43
CA CYS A 212 5.77 23.97 19.50
C CYS A 212 6.52 25.25 19.11
N CYS A 213 7.62 25.55 19.79
CA CYS A 213 8.42 26.74 19.52
C CYS A 213 9.09 26.68 18.15
N ASN A 214 9.06 27.80 17.43
CA ASN A 214 9.80 27.94 16.18
C ASN A 214 11.21 28.52 16.45
N PRO A 215 12.30 27.76 16.20
CA PRO A 215 13.66 28.22 16.43
C PRO A 215 14.10 29.37 15.52
N ALA A 216 13.39 29.63 14.41
CA ALA A 216 13.67 30.74 13.51
C ALA A 216 13.10 32.08 14.01
N SER A 217 12.38 32.09 15.13
CA SER A 217 11.81 33.31 15.69
C SER A 217 12.93 34.27 16.16
N PRO A 218 12.83 35.58 15.89
CA PRO A 218 13.80 36.57 16.34
C PRO A 218 13.75 36.83 17.85
N ARG A 219 12.75 36.29 18.56
CA ARG A 219 12.54 36.45 20.01
C ARG A 219 12.59 35.09 20.73
N PRO A 220 12.88 35.09 22.05
CA PRO A 220 12.69 33.89 22.87
C PRO A 220 11.26 33.37 22.77
N CYS A 221 11.11 32.05 22.70
CA CYS A 221 9.81 31.44 22.52
C CYS A 221 8.87 31.73 23.70
N ILE A 222 7.72 32.32 23.40
CA ILE A 222 6.62 32.49 24.34
C ILE A 222 5.76 31.23 24.34
N GLN A 223 5.72 30.54 25.47
CA GLN A 223 4.92 29.32 25.67
C GLN A 223 3.69 29.54 26.53
N GLN A 224 3.67 30.62 27.31
CA GLN A 224 2.64 30.87 28.33
C GLN A 224 1.88 32.15 28.04
N HIS A 225 0.61 32.21 28.43
CA HIS A 225 -0.23 33.40 28.27
C HIS A 225 -0.26 33.93 26.83
N ILE A 226 -0.33 33.02 25.86
CA ILE A 226 -0.21 33.31 24.42
C ILE A 226 -1.34 34.22 23.94
N THR A 227 -2.50 34.18 24.58
CA THR A 227 -3.65 35.00 24.16
C THR A 227 -3.65 36.40 24.79
N ASN A 228 -2.75 36.68 25.72
CA ASN A 228 -2.71 37.93 26.45
C ASN A 228 -1.62 38.88 25.92
N ASN A 229 -2.03 39.93 25.20
CA ASN A 229 -1.12 40.95 24.65
C ASN A 229 -0.31 41.71 25.71
N SER A 230 -0.84 41.81 26.93
CA SER A 230 -0.17 42.53 28.03
C SER A 230 0.81 41.67 28.83
N ALA A 231 0.79 40.34 28.61
CA ALA A 231 1.62 39.42 29.38
C ALA A 231 3.11 39.48 28.99
N HIS A 232 3.41 39.95 27.78
CA HIS A 232 4.76 39.96 27.23
C HIS A 232 5.11 41.32 26.65
N PHE A 233 6.37 41.72 26.77
CA PHE A 233 6.86 42.98 26.21
C PHE A 233 6.74 42.96 24.68
N SER A 234 6.13 44.02 24.13
CA SER A 234 5.96 44.21 22.68
C SER A 234 5.41 42.95 21.99
N TYR A 235 4.30 42.44 22.50
CA TYR A 235 3.67 41.21 22.00
C TYR A 235 2.22 41.46 21.57
N GLU A 236 1.93 41.10 20.33
CA GLU A 236 0.59 41.10 19.77
C GLU A 236 0.32 39.74 19.14
N HIS A 237 -0.55 38.96 19.79
CA HIS A 237 -0.77 37.56 19.42
C HIS A 237 -1.36 37.37 18.02
N GLN A 238 -1.97 38.40 17.43
CA GLN A 238 -2.58 38.34 16.10
C GLN A 238 -1.55 38.50 14.98
N THR A 239 -0.47 39.25 15.22
CA THR A 239 0.57 39.54 14.24
C THR A 239 1.83 38.69 14.44
N GLU A 240 1.98 38.08 15.61
CA GLU A 240 3.12 37.21 15.95
C GLU A 240 2.97 35.77 15.39
N GLU A 241 3.13 35.61 14.07
CA GLU A 241 3.05 34.31 13.40
C GLU A 241 4.32 33.45 13.51
N LEU A 242 5.45 34.06 13.89
CA LEU A 242 6.77 33.42 13.88
C LEU A 242 7.15 32.75 15.20
N ASN A 243 6.46 33.03 16.31
CA ASN A 243 6.82 32.52 17.64
C ASN A 243 6.59 31.00 17.79
N LEU A 244 5.48 30.50 17.25
CA LEU A 244 5.07 29.10 17.32
C LEU A 244 4.86 28.53 15.93
N TRP A 245 4.95 27.21 15.80
CA TRP A 245 4.45 26.53 14.60
C TRP A 245 2.93 26.68 14.53
N THR A 246 2.45 27.38 13.49
CA THR A 246 1.02 27.62 13.26
C THR A 246 0.32 26.45 12.59
N ARG A 247 1.08 25.56 11.94
CA ARG A 247 0.56 24.42 11.20
C ARG A 247 0.27 23.23 12.13
N GLY A 248 -0.87 22.58 11.92
CA GLY A 248 -1.23 21.35 12.63
C GLY A 248 -0.41 20.14 12.20
N CYS A 249 -0.02 19.31 13.16
CA CYS A 249 0.80 18.13 12.88
C CYS A 249 0.09 17.07 12.04
N LYS A 250 -1.24 17.00 12.11
CA LYS A 250 -2.01 16.06 11.30
C LYS A 250 -1.70 16.24 9.81
N GLN A 251 -1.79 17.48 9.33
CA GLN A 251 -1.63 17.76 7.90
C GLN A 251 -0.19 17.53 7.44
N GLU A 252 0.80 17.97 8.22
CA GLU A 252 2.22 17.84 7.86
C GLU A 252 2.67 16.38 7.84
N VAL A 253 2.31 15.60 8.86
CA VAL A 253 2.63 14.17 8.93
C VAL A 253 1.88 13.38 7.84
N LEU A 254 0.60 13.70 7.61
CA LEU A 254 -0.18 13.08 6.52
C LEU A 254 0.48 13.34 5.16
N ASN A 255 0.87 14.59 4.88
CA ASN A 255 1.52 14.95 3.63
C ASN A 255 2.85 14.22 3.43
N TYR A 256 3.64 14.06 4.49
CA TYR A 256 4.90 13.33 4.43
C TYR A 256 4.71 11.86 4.07
N TYR A 257 3.90 11.12 4.84
CA TYR A 257 3.71 9.67 4.62
C TYR A 257 2.89 9.39 3.36
N ALA A 258 1.82 10.15 3.10
CA ALA A 258 1.04 10.00 1.87
C ALA A 258 1.88 10.36 0.64
N GLY A 259 2.70 11.42 0.70
CA GLY A 259 3.59 11.80 -0.39
C GLY A 259 4.63 10.72 -0.68
N MET A 260 5.20 10.11 0.35
CA MET A 260 6.10 8.96 0.20
C MET A 260 5.41 7.77 -0.47
N MET A 261 4.22 7.37 0.00
CA MET A 261 3.47 6.25 -0.59
C MET A 261 3.01 6.53 -2.02
N GLN A 262 2.57 7.75 -2.32
CA GLN A 262 2.19 8.16 -3.68
C GLN A 262 3.39 8.14 -4.62
N SER A 263 4.56 8.61 -4.17
CA SER A 263 5.80 8.57 -4.96
C SER A 263 6.21 7.13 -5.26
N MET A 264 6.13 6.23 -4.28
CA MET A 264 6.34 4.79 -4.48
C MET A 264 5.29 4.18 -5.42
N GLY A 265 4.03 4.60 -5.32
CA GLY A 265 2.93 4.18 -6.21
C GLY A 265 3.14 4.62 -7.67
N ILE A 266 3.67 5.83 -7.89
CA ILE A 266 4.05 6.31 -9.23
C ILE A 266 5.17 5.45 -9.83
N LEU A 267 6.21 5.16 -9.04
CA LEU A 267 7.29 4.26 -9.49
C LEU A 267 6.74 2.86 -9.83
N LEU A 268 5.88 2.32 -8.96
CA LEU A 268 5.25 1.02 -9.17
C LEU A 268 4.36 1.02 -10.42
N LEU A 269 3.69 2.13 -10.73
CA LEU A 269 2.90 2.29 -11.96
C LEU A 269 3.77 2.21 -13.22
N PHE A 270 4.94 2.86 -13.23
CA PHE A 270 5.87 2.74 -14.37
C PHE A 270 6.36 1.30 -14.55
N ILE A 271 6.72 0.63 -13.46
CA ILE A 271 7.15 -0.77 -13.48
C ILE A 271 6.00 -1.67 -13.97
N TRP A 272 4.78 -1.42 -13.51
CA TRP A 272 3.60 -2.17 -13.93
C TRP A 272 3.28 -2.01 -15.42
N VAL A 273 3.37 -0.79 -15.98
CA VAL A 273 3.18 -0.57 -17.42
C VAL A 273 4.24 -1.35 -18.22
N PHE A 274 5.48 -1.36 -17.74
CA PHE A 274 6.56 -2.11 -18.37
C PHE A 274 6.33 -3.62 -18.29
N GLU A 275 5.94 -4.14 -17.13
CA GLU A 275 5.63 -5.55 -16.91
C GLU A 275 4.44 -6.02 -17.75
N VAL A 276 3.35 -5.24 -17.81
CA VAL A 276 2.20 -5.53 -18.68
C VAL A 276 2.62 -5.57 -20.15
N SER A 277 3.50 -4.66 -20.58
CA SER A 277 4.01 -4.64 -21.95
C SER A 277 4.88 -5.86 -22.26
N GLU A 278 5.74 -6.27 -21.33
CA GLU A 278 6.59 -7.46 -21.44
C GLU A 278 5.75 -8.75 -21.50
N VAL A 279 4.77 -8.89 -20.61
CA VAL A 279 3.91 -10.09 -20.55
C VAL A 279 2.99 -10.17 -21.76
N LEU A 280 2.30 -9.08 -22.10
CA LEU A 280 1.33 -9.08 -23.20
C LEU A 280 2.00 -9.14 -24.55
N ALA A 281 3.00 -8.30 -24.83
CA ALA A 281 3.66 -8.32 -26.13
C ALA A 281 4.74 -9.40 -26.16
N GLY A 282 5.72 -9.33 -25.26
CA GLY A 282 6.90 -10.19 -25.28
C GLY A 282 6.60 -11.68 -25.17
N MET A 283 6.13 -12.10 -24.00
CA MET A 283 5.94 -13.52 -23.68
C MET A 283 4.84 -14.16 -24.54
N ARG A 284 3.80 -13.43 -24.91
CA ARG A 284 2.74 -13.93 -25.80
C ARG A 284 3.23 -14.11 -27.25
N TYR A 285 4.01 -13.17 -27.79
CA TYR A 285 4.61 -13.34 -29.12
C TYR A 285 5.58 -14.51 -29.12
N LEU A 286 6.41 -14.66 -28.08
CA LEU A 286 7.33 -15.78 -27.98
C LEU A 286 6.57 -17.12 -27.87
N HIS A 287 5.52 -17.19 -27.06
CA HIS A 287 4.68 -18.39 -26.96
C HIS A 287 4.05 -18.78 -28.30
N THR A 288 3.35 -17.84 -28.95
CA THR A 288 2.65 -18.12 -30.21
C THR A 288 3.63 -18.43 -31.34
N ALA A 289 4.75 -17.71 -31.43
CA ALA A 289 5.79 -18.01 -32.41
C ALA A 289 6.40 -19.40 -32.23
N LEU A 290 6.52 -19.90 -31.00
CA LEU A 290 7.07 -21.24 -30.74
C LEU A 290 6.01 -22.35 -30.82
N GLU A 291 4.73 -22.05 -30.56
CA GLU A 291 3.63 -23.02 -30.68
C GLU A 291 3.32 -23.39 -32.14
N ASN A 292 3.56 -22.46 -33.09
CA ASN A 292 3.28 -22.62 -34.52
C ASN A 292 4.49 -23.04 -35.36
N ILE A 293 5.47 -23.74 -34.78
CA ILE A 293 6.58 -24.30 -35.56
C ILE A 293 6.04 -25.53 -36.29
N GLU A 294 5.99 -25.46 -37.64
CA GLU A 294 5.43 -26.52 -38.49
C GLU A 294 6.25 -27.82 -38.46
N ASN A 295 7.57 -27.74 -38.29
CA ASN A 295 8.45 -28.90 -38.14
C ASN A 295 9.40 -28.72 -36.94
N PRO A 296 9.20 -29.43 -35.81
CA PRO A 296 10.08 -29.32 -34.64
C PRO A 296 11.48 -29.92 -34.85
N GLU A 297 11.70 -30.70 -35.91
CA GLU A 297 13.01 -31.28 -36.26
C GLU A 297 13.86 -30.35 -37.14
N ASP A 298 13.25 -29.33 -37.78
CA ASP A 298 13.94 -28.31 -38.56
C ASP A 298 13.90 -26.95 -37.84
N PRO A 299 14.98 -26.56 -37.14
CA PRO A 299 15.05 -25.30 -36.40
C PRO A 299 14.99 -24.04 -37.29
N GLU A 300 15.13 -24.15 -38.63
CA GLU A 300 15.08 -23.02 -39.55
C GLU A 300 13.67 -22.70 -40.09
N CYS A 301 12.67 -23.55 -39.83
CA CYS A 301 11.29 -23.32 -40.30
C CYS A 301 10.73 -21.96 -39.86
N GLU A 302 10.08 -21.25 -40.79
CA GLU A 302 9.33 -20.03 -40.48
C GLU A 302 8.17 -20.35 -39.51
N SER A 303 7.86 -19.41 -38.62
CA SER A 303 6.69 -19.54 -37.74
C SER A 303 6.01 -18.20 -37.57
N GLU A 304 4.75 -18.27 -37.18
CA GLU A 304 3.89 -17.11 -37.06
C GLU A 304 3.58 -16.84 -35.59
N GLY A 305 3.82 -15.61 -35.14
CA GLY A 305 3.41 -15.13 -33.81
C GLY A 305 2.31 -14.09 -33.92
N TRP A 306 1.38 -14.08 -32.97
CA TRP A 306 0.30 -13.08 -32.89
C TRP A 306 -0.02 -12.72 -31.43
N LEU A 307 -0.48 -11.49 -31.23
CA LEU A 307 -0.79 -10.96 -29.89
C LEU A 307 -2.14 -11.48 -29.36
N LEU A 308 -3.15 -11.47 -30.22
CA LEU A 308 -4.51 -11.91 -29.88
C LEU A 308 -5.05 -12.84 -30.97
N GLU A 309 -5.63 -13.94 -30.52
CA GLU A 309 -6.26 -14.93 -31.39
C GLU A 309 -7.53 -14.35 -32.05
N LYS A 310 -8.30 -13.58 -31.26
CA LYS A 310 -9.54 -12.84 -31.61
C LYS A 310 -9.37 -11.33 -31.38
N GLY A 311 -10.27 -10.48 -31.89
CA GLY A 311 -10.16 -9.02 -31.67
C GLY A 311 -10.21 -8.64 -30.17
N PHE A 312 -9.71 -7.45 -29.78
CA PHE A 312 -9.71 -6.99 -28.38
C PHE A 312 -11.12 -7.03 -27.74
N LYS A 313 -12.13 -6.65 -28.53
CA LYS A 313 -13.55 -6.68 -28.16
C LYS A 313 -14.08 -8.11 -27.93
N GLU A 314 -13.70 -9.03 -28.80
CA GLU A 314 -14.12 -10.45 -28.73
C GLU A 314 -13.40 -11.19 -27.59
N THR A 315 -12.15 -10.81 -27.31
CA THR A 315 -11.36 -11.36 -26.18
C THR A 315 -11.96 -10.92 -24.84
N PHE A 316 -12.37 -9.66 -24.72
CA PHE A 316 -13.04 -9.16 -23.52
C PHE A 316 -14.43 -9.79 -23.33
N GLN A 317 -15.20 -9.97 -24.41
CA GLN A 317 -16.48 -10.68 -24.36
C GLN A 317 -16.30 -12.14 -23.96
N SER A 318 -15.33 -12.85 -24.53
CA SER A 318 -15.02 -14.24 -24.18
C SER A 318 -14.52 -14.40 -22.74
N MET A 319 -13.73 -13.45 -22.23
CA MET A 319 -13.30 -13.41 -20.83
C MET A 319 -14.48 -13.15 -19.89
N LEU A 320 -15.35 -12.20 -20.24
CA LEU A 320 -16.53 -11.84 -19.45
C LEU A 320 -17.55 -12.99 -19.41
N GLU A 321 -17.70 -13.74 -20.51
CA GLU A 321 -18.49 -14.97 -20.56
C GLU A 321 -17.86 -16.10 -19.73
N SER A 322 -16.54 -16.24 -19.74
CA SER A 322 -15.84 -17.23 -18.91
C SER A 322 -15.95 -16.92 -17.42
N ILE A 323 -15.85 -15.66 -17.02
CA ILE A 323 -16.07 -15.19 -15.64
C ILE A 323 -17.53 -15.43 -15.23
N LYS A 324 -18.49 -15.17 -16.14
CA LYS A 324 -19.91 -15.41 -15.91
C LYS A 324 -20.23 -16.91 -15.81
N ALA A 325 -19.52 -17.77 -16.54
CA ALA A 325 -19.63 -19.22 -16.46
C ALA A 325 -19.03 -19.78 -15.16
N LEU A 326 -17.88 -19.24 -14.71
CA LEU A 326 -17.29 -19.58 -13.42
C LEU A 326 -18.20 -19.17 -12.25
N GLY A 327 -18.86 -18.00 -12.36
CA GLY A 327 -19.82 -17.53 -11.37
C GLY A 327 -21.13 -18.33 -11.32
N LYS A 328 -21.46 -19.06 -12.40
CA LYS A 328 -22.63 -19.96 -12.45
C LYS A 328 -22.37 -21.33 -11.83
N PHE A 329 -21.12 -21.76 -11.69
CA PHE A 329 -20.77 -23.03 -11.05
C PHE A 329 -21.03 -23.06 -9.52
N ASN A 330 -21.40 -21.92 -8.92
CA ASN A 330 -21.86 -21.82 -7.53
C ASN A 330 -23.39 -21.92 -7.37
N GLN A 331 -24.16 -22.08 -8.45
CA GLN A 331 -25.56 -22.52 -8.35
C GLN A 331 -25.58 -24.05 -8.41
N VAL A 332 -25.52 -24.68 -7.24
CA VAL A 332 -25.92 -26.08 -7.09
C VAL A 332 -27.38 -26.18 -7.52
N ASP A 333 -27.64 -27.00 -8.54
CA ASP A 333 -28.98 -27.40 -8.96
C ASP A 333 -29.70 -28.06 -7.79
N ALA A 334 -30.58 -27.32 -7.13
CA ALA A 334 -31.66 -27.89 -6.34
C ALA A 334 -32.81 -28.19 -7.31
N THR A 335 -32.69 -29.26 -8.10
CA THR A 335 -33.81 -29.80 -8.86
C THR A 335 -34.49 -30.87 -8.01
N GLU A 336 -35.54 -30.41 -7.35
CA GLU A 336 -36.71 -31.12 -6.83
C GLU A 336 -36.82 -32.62 -7.15
N GLU A 337 -36.67 -33.45 -6.11
CA GLU A 337 -37.32 -34.75 -6.03
C GLU A 337 -38.84 -34.56 -5.96
N LYS A 338 -39.57 -34.86 -7.04
CA LYS A 338 -40.97 -35.30 -6.96
C LYS A 338 -41.31 -36.34 -8.03
N GLN A 339 -41.65 -37.51 -7.52
CA GLN A 339 -42.53 -38.55 -8.08
C GLN A 339 -42.07 -39.31 -9.33
N GLU A 340 -41.54 -40.51 -9.09
CA GLU A 340 -41.96 -41.70 -9.83
C GLU A 340 -41.98 -42.89 -8.84
N ASP A 341 -43.17 -43.15 -8.28
CA ASP A 341 -43.51 -44.40 -7.62
C ASP A 341 -44.40 -45.17 -8.59
N ALA A 342 -43.83 -46.18 -9.25
CA ALA A 342 -44.49 -47.38 -9.78
C ALA A 342 -43.59 -48.06 -10.82
N THR A 343 -42.81 -49.08 -10.44
CA THR A 343 -42.95 -50.45 -10.98
C THR A 343 -41.83 -51.39 -10.49
N GLY A 344 -42.25 -52.51 -9.90
CA GLY A 344 -41.74 -53.83 -10.28
C GLY A 344 -40.41 -54.31 -9.69
N THR A 345 -40.48 -54.90 -8.50
CA THR A 345 -39.48 -55.82 -7.93
C THR A 345 -39.19 -57.02 -8.87
N PRO A 346 -38.00 -57.64 -8.77
CA PRO A 346 -38.00 -59.08 -8.52
C PRO A 346 -37.05 -59.47 -7.38
N THR A 347 -37.61 -60.13 -6.37
CA THR A 347 -36.90 -60.84 -5.30
C THR A 347 -36.44 -62.21 -5.78
N VAL A 348 -35.15 -62.50 -5.60
CA VAL A 348 -34.57 -63.84 -5.69
C VAL A 348 -34.85 -64.60 -4.39
N ALA A 349 -35.27 -65.85 -4.54
CA ALA A 349 -35.65 -66.78 -3.48
C ALA A 349 -34.45 -67.36 -2.72
N THR A 350 -34.63 -67.67 -1.42
CA THR A 350 -34.04 -68.88 -0.81
C THR A 350 -34.73 -69.28 0.51
N VAL A 351 -35.04 -70.59 0.60
CA VAL A 351 -35.23 -71.47 1.80
C VAL A 351 -36.52 -71.34 2.63
N SER A 352 -37.54 -72.14 2.29
CA SER A 352 -37.91 -73.41 2.96
C SER A 352 -39.11 -74.05 2.28
#